data_AF-A0A9D2W6A0-F1
#
_entry.id   AF-A0A9D2W6A0-F1
#
_cell.length_a   1.000
_cell.length_b   1.000
_cell.length_c   1.000
_cell.angle_alpha   90.00
_cell.angle_beta   90.00
_cell.angle_gamma   90.00
#
_symmetry.space_group_name_H-M   'P 1'
#
loop_
_entity.id
_entity.type
_entity.pdbx_description
1 polymer ?
#
loop_
_entity_poly.entity_id
_entity_poly.type
_entity_poly.pdbx_seq_one_letter_code
_entity_poly.pdbx_strand_id
1 'polypeptide(L)'
;YVVAKCYSCIPVVTMGYLWDGNDDVIKLDGTRDCIFDNLHKLGLNVDTDNIADYLKFVLGIVCTEEGSLRLVQSIHDVEFSDTPSEEQFAFLENNIKPVSTTRDSDGYTVEANVIYSDSLYLAKMKMKEDGFFDIVSERLLCDGYSCLKQIMLL
;
A
#
# COMPACT_ATOMS: atom_id res chain seq x y z
N TYR A 1 -9.32 3.28 11.77
CA TYR A 1 -8.34 2.18 11.85
C TYR A 1 -7.89 2.03 13.30
N VAL A 2 -8.03 0.83 13.86
CA VAL A 2 -7.67 0.50 15.24
C VAL A 2 -6.67 -0.65 15.23
N VAL A 3 -5.67 -0.60 16.11
CA VAL A 3 -4.62 -1.62 16.21
C VAL A 3 -4.63 -2.22 17.60
N ALA A 4 -4.77 -3.54 17.68
CA ALA A 4 -4.59 -4.30 18.90
C ALA A 4 -3.18 -4.92 18.92
N LYS A 5 -2.43 -4.72 20.01
CA LYS A 5 -1.08 -5.28 20.18
C LYS A 5 -1.07 -6.27 21.35
N CYS A 6 -0.53 -7.46 21.10
CA CYS A 6 -0.36 -8.50 22.10
C CYS A 6 1.10 -8.55 22.55
N TYR A 7 1.37 -7.98 23.72
CA TYR A 7 2.71 -7.92 24.32
C TYR A 7 3.10 -9.20 25.08
N SER A 8 2.18 -10.17 25.22
CA SER A 8 2.46 -11.47 25.86
C SER A 8 3.09 -12.49 24.91
N CYS A 9 3.24 -12.16 23.62
CA CYS A 9 3.92 -12.99 22.62
C CYS A 9 5.26 -12.37 22.22
N ILE A 10 6.26 -13.22 21.94
CA ILE A 10 7.52 -12.82 21.30
C ILE A 10 7.63 -13.61 19.98
N PRO A 11 7.63 -12.93 18.81
CA PRO A 11 7.52 -11.49 18.61
C PRO A 11 6.14 -10.93 18.98
N VAL A 12 6.06 -9.61 19.21
CA VAL A 12 4.80 -8.91 19.48
C VAL A 12 3.87 -9.07 18.29
N VAL A 13 2.68 -9.61 18.54
CA VAL A 13 1.66 -9.79 17.49
C VAL A 13 0.79 -8.54 17.43
N THR A 14 0.57 -8.04 16.21
CA THR A 14 -0.25 -6.86 15.94
C THR A 14 -1.40 -7.23 15.03
N MET A 15 -2.63 -6.87 15.40
CA MET A 15 -3.83 -7.13 14.62
C MET A 15 -4.54 -5.82 14.29
N GLY A 16 -4.84 -5.61 13.01
CA GLY A 16 -5.51 -4.41 12.51
C GLY A 16 -7.01 -4.60 12.37
N TYR A 17 -7.77 -3.54 12.65
CA TYR A 17 -9.22 -3.52 12.54
C TYR A 17 -9.69 -2.24 11.84
N LEU A 18 -10.71 -2.38 11.00
CA LEU A 18 -11.53 -1.29 10.51
C LEU A 18 -12.72 -1.14 11.45
N TRP A 19 -13.02 0.11 11.80
CA TRP A 19 -14.14 0.47 12.65
C TRP A 19 -14.86 1.64 12.00
N ASP A 20 -16.16 1.50 11.81
CA ASP A 20 -17.04 2.50 11.18
C ASP A 20 -17.45 3.64 12.13
N GLY A 21 -17.07 3.56 13.41
CA GLY A 21 -17.47 4.50 14.46
C GLY A 21 -18.73 4.11 15.22
N ASN A 22 -19.40 3.02 14.83
CA ASN A 22 -20.57 2.44 15.49
C ASN A 22 -20.23 1.05 16.06
N ASP A 23 -20.98 0.02 15.68
CA ASP A 23 -20.85 -1.35 16.20
C ASP A 23 -20.07 -2.29 15.27
N ASP A 24 -19.79 -1.89 14.02
CA ASP A 24 -19.14 -2.75 13.04
C ASP A 24 -17.62 -2.68 13.17
N VAL A 25 -17.04 -3.77 13.68
CA VAL A 25 -15.59 -3.98 13.77
C VAL A 25 -15.19 -5.10 12.81
N ILE A 26 -14.46 -4.73 11.76
CA ILE A 26 -14.01 -5.64 10.72
C ILE A 26 -12.53 -5.96 10.96
N LYS A 27 -12.20 -7.23 11.16
CA LYS A 27 -10.82 -7.70 11.30
C LYS A 27 -10.13 -7.70 9.94
N LEU A 28 -8.98 -7.05 9.84
CA LEU A 28 -8.12 -7.13 8.65
C LEU A 28 -7.41 -8.48 8.62
N ASP A 29 -7.41 -9.12 7.46
CA ASP A 29 -6.87 -10.47 7.22
C ASP A 29 -5.67 -10.48 6.26
N GLY A 30 -5.14 -9.31 5.93
CA GLY A 30 -4.03 -9.17 4.99
C GLY A 30 -4.44 -9.20 3.51
N THR A 31 -5.75 -9.27 3.22
CA THR A 31 -6.28 -9.18 1.85
C THR A 31 -6.90 -7.81 1.58
N ARG A 32 -6.91 -7.40 0.31
CA ARG A 32 -7.65 -6.19 -0.10
C ARG A 32 -9.16 -6.41 -0.05
N ASP A 33 -9.62 -7.65 -0.23
CA ASP A 33 -11.02 -8.01 -0.34
C ASP A 33 -11.76 -7.71 0.97
N CYS A 34 -11.13 -7.92 2.13
CA CYS A 34 -11.67 -7.53 3.42
C CYS A 34 -12.04 -6.03 3.50
N ILE A 35 -11.25 -5.16 2.86
CA ILE A 35 -11.55 -3.73 2.79
C ILE A 35 -12.67 -3.48 1.77
N PHE A 36 -12.53 -4.03 0.56
CA PHE A 36 -13.44 -3.79 -0.56
C PHE A 36 -14.86 -4.25 -0.28
N ASP A 37 -15.01 -5.42 0.35
CA ASP A 37 -16.31 -5.98 0.74
C ASP A 37 -17.04 -5.12 1.78
N ASN A 38 -16.31 -4.25 2.48
CA ASN A 38 -16.87 -3.41 3.55
C ASN A 38 -16.84 -1.90 3.24
N LEU A 39 -16.43 -1.46 2.05
CA LEU A 39 -16.39 -0.03 1.69
C LEU A 39 -17.73 0.69 1.91
N HIS A 40 -18.84 0.00 1.60
CA HIS A 40 -20.20 0.52 1.78
C HIS A 40 -20.55 0.86 3.25
N LYS A 41 -19.86 0.23 4.22
CA LYS A 41 -20.04 0.49 5.65
C LYS A 41 -19.16 1.63 6.16
N LEU A 42 -18.04 1.87 5.48
CA LEU A 42 -17.03 2.84 5.92
C LEU A 42 -17.37 4.28 5.53
N GLY A 43 -18.30 4.47 4.59
CA GLY A 43 -18.70 5.81 4.12
C GLY A 43 -17.53 6.60 3.53
N LEU A 44 -16.56 5.90 2.95
CA LEU A 44 -15.35 6.50 2.40
C LEU A 44 -15.68 7.29 1.13
N ASN A 45 -15.16 8.52 1.04
CA ASN A 45 -15.21 9.33 -0.17
C ASN A 45 -13.77 9.71 -0.54
N VAL A 46 -13.28 9.13 -1.62
CA VAL A 46 -11.89 9.33 -2.06
C VAL A 46 -11.82 10.45 -3.09
N ASP A 47 -10.89 11.36 -2.88
CA ASP A 47 -10.65 12.53 -3.73
C ASP A 47 -9.16 12.71 -4.02
N THR A 48 -8.79 13.74 -4.78
CA THR A 48 -7.40 14.00 -5.14
C THR A 48 -6.49 14.27 -3.95
N ASP A 49 -7.04 14.69 -2.82
CA ASP A 49 -6.27 15.11 -1.65
C ASP A 49 -5.96 13.92 -0.75
N ASN A 50 -6.84 12.90 -0.71
CA ASN A 50 -6.72 11.75 0.19
C ASN A 50 -6.34 10.42 -0.49
N ILE A 51 -6.36 10.36 -1.82
CA ILE A 51 -6.09 9.16 -2.62
C ILE A 51 -4.73 8.50 -2.35
N ALA A 52 -3.66 9.29 -2.19
CA ALA A 52 -2.34 8.76 -1.92
C ALA A 52 -2.28 8.07 -0.55
N ASP A 53 -2.88 8.69 0.47
CA ASP A 53 -2.94 8.14 1.83
C ASP A 53 -3.82 6.89 1.88
N TYR A 54 -4.94 6.90 1.16
CA TYR A 54 -5.82 5.74 1.04
C TYR A 54 -5.13 4.56 0.36
N LEU A 55 -4.44 4.79 -0.77
CA LEU A 55 -3.68 3.74 -1.44
C LEU A 55 -2.54 3.21 -0.58
N LYS A 56 -1.83 4.08 0.14
CA LYS A 56 -0.78 3.68 1.09
C LYS A 56 -1.34 2.75 2.17
N PHE A 57 -2.53 3.06 2.68
CA PHE A 57 -3.22 2.24 3.66
C PHE A 57 -3.63 0.88 3.11
N VAL A 58 -4.34 0.84 1.97
CA VAL A 58 -4.83 -0.43 1.41
C VAL A 58 -3.68 -1.32 0.98
N LEU A 59 -2.70 -0.79 0.24
CA LEU A 59 -1.55 -1.58 -0.22
C LEU A 59 -0.71 -2.10 0.95
N GLY A 60 -0.52 -1.28 1.99
CA GLY A 60 0.21 -1.69 3.19
C GLY A 60 -0.47 -2.78 4.03
N ILE A 61 -1.78 -3.00 3.83
CA ILE A 61 -2.50 -4.14 4.44
C ILE A 61 -2.29 -5.40 3.63
N VAL A 62 -2.19 -5.30 2.30
CA VAL A 62 -2.05 -6.45 1.42
C VAL A 62 -0.70 -7.13 1.68
N CYS A 63 -0.77 -8.33 2.25
CA CYS A 63 0.37 -9.16 2.56
C CYS A 63 0.27 -10.49 1.84
N THR A 64 1.39 -10.90 1.24
CA THR A 64 1.57 -12.20 0.60
C THR A 64 2.71 -12.95 1.28
N GLU A 65 2.89 -14.23 0.95
CA GLU A 65 4.03 -15.03 1.45
C GLU A 65 5.39 -14.43 1.05
N GLU A 66 5.46 -13.72 -0.08
CA GLU A 66 6.71 -13.12 -0.58
C GLU A 66 6.97 -11.71 0.00
N GLY A 67 5.94 -11.07 0.56
CA GLY A 67 6.02 -9.78 1.22
C GLY A 67 4.75 -8.94 1.10
N SER A 68 4.80 -7.74 1.66
CA SER A 68 3.74 -6.73 1.57
C SER A 68 3.92 -5.79 0.39
N LEU A 69 2.82 -5.27 -0.15
CA LEU A 69 2.84 -4.16 -1.10
C LEU A 69 3.08 -2.83 -0.35
N ARG A 70 3.93 -1.96 -0.89
CA ARG A 70 4.23 -0.66 -0.27
C ARG A 70 4.23 0.45 -1.30
N LEU A 71 3.38 1.44 -1.10
CA LEU A 71 3.41 2.69 -1.86
C LEU A 71 4.64 3.50 -1.46
N VAL A 72 5.44 3.94 -2.43
CA VAL A 72 6.58 4.83 -2.21
C VAL A 72 6.42 6.10 -3.03
N GLN A 73 6.67 7.25 -2.41
CA GLN A 73 6.53 8.57 -3.06
C GLN A 73 7.87 9.29 -3.17
N SER A 74 8.84 8.84 -2.37
CA SER A 74 10.23 9.30 -2.38
C SER A 74 11.17 8.15 -2.03
N ILE A 75 12.46 8.33 -2.29
CA ILE A 75 13.49 7.39 -1.84
C ILE A 75 13.55 7.24 -0.32
N HIS A 76 13.09 8.25 0.43
CA HIS A 76 13.04 8.22 1.89
C HIS A 76 11.93 7.31 2.44
N ASP A 77 10.96 6.93 1.61
CA ASP A 77 9.96 5.92 1.98
C ASP A 77 10.50 4.49 1.85
N VAL A 78 11.70 4.32 1.25
CA VAL A 78 12.30 3.01 1.03
C VAL A 78 13.14 2.62 2.23
N GLU A 79 12.70 1.59 2.95
CA GLU A 79 13.48 0.97 4.02
C GLU A 79 14.40 -0.10 3.42
N PHE A 80 15.68 0.23 3.29
CA PHE A 80 16.70 -0.70 2.83
C PHE A 80 17.16 -1.62 3.97
N SER A 81 17.34 -2.90 3.69
CA SER A 81 17.94 -3.84 4.66
C SER A 81 19.46 -3.72 4.72
N ASP A 82 20.07 -3.29 3.62
CA ASP A 82 21.50 -3.01 3.48
C ASP A 82 21.70 -1.66 2.80
N THR A 83 22.87 -1.05 2.94
CA THR A 83 23.18 0.20 2.23
C THR A 83 23.13 -0.03 0.71
N PRO A 84 22.26 0.65 -0.04
CA PRO A 84 22.21 0.54 -1.50
C PRO A 84 23.49 1.09 -2.13
N SER A 85 23.87 0.58 -3.31
CA SER A 85 24.98 1.18 -4.07
C SER A 85 24.64 2.60 -4.54
N GLU A 86 25.65 3.41 -4.84
CA GLU A 86 25.41 4.78 -5.39
C GLU A 86 24.59 4.74 -6.68
N GLU A 87 24.82 3.76 -7.55
CA GLU A 87 24.05 3.56 -8.78
C GLU A 87 22.59 3.21 -8.51
N GLN A 88 22.35 2.30 -7.55
CA GLN A 88 20.99 1.93 -7.14
C GLN A 88 20.26 3.11 -6.50
N PHE A 89 20.94 3.85 -5.63
CA PHE A 89 20.37 5.04 -4.99
C PHE A 89 20.00 6.11 -6.02
N ALA A 90 20.91 6.44 -6.92
CA ALA A 90 20.66 7.41 -7.99
C ALA A 90 19.54 6.94 -8.93
N PHE A 91 19.45 5.64 -9.23
CA PHE A 91 18.34 5.10 -10.01
C PHE A 91 16.99 5.31 -9.31
N LEU A 92 16.90 4.94 -8.03
CA LEU A 92 15.67 5.06 -7.23
C LEU A 92 15.25 6.52 -7.08
N GLU A 93 16.20 7.42 -6.78
CA GLU A 93 15.93 8.85 -6.62
C GLU A 93 15.36 9.49 -7.89
N ASN A 94 15.83 9.06 -9.08
CA ASN A 94 15.35 9.59 -10.36
C ASN A 94 14.02 8.97 -10.83
N ASN A 95 13.67 7.77 -10.36
CA ASN A 95 12.52 7.01 -10.87
C ASN A 95 11.32 6.99 -9.92
N ILE A 96 11.54 7.14 -8.61
CA ILE A 96 10.44 7.27 -7.64
C ILE A 96 9.86 8.68 -7.77
N LYS A 97 8.56 8.75 -8.01
CA LYS A 97 7.81 9.99 -8.14
C LYS A 97 6.63 9.99 -7.16
N PRO A 98 6.19 11.18 -6.73
CA PRO A 98 4.94 11.32 -6.00
C PRO A 98 3.78 10.74 -6.81
N VAL A 99 2.73 10.30 -6.10
CA VAL A 99 1.51 9.80 -6.72
C VAL A 99 0.95 10.85 -7.68
N SER A 100 0.67 10.44 -8.91
CA SER A 100 0.04 11.28 -9.92
C SER A 100 -1.39 10.83 -10.13
N THR A 101 -2.31 11.79 -10.17
CA THR A 101 -3.75 11.51 -10.24
C THR A 101 -4.37 12.32 -11.36
N THR A 102 -5.14 11.66 -12.22
CA THR A 102 -5.94 12.30 -13.25
C THR A 102 -7.40 11.91 -13.03
N ARG A 103 -8.30 12.90 -13.02
CA ARG A 103 -9.73 12.64 -12.91
C ARG A 103 -10.29 12.21 -14.27
N ASP A 104 -11.01 11.11 -14.28
CA ASP A 104 -11.73 10.57 -15.44
C ASP A 104 -13.25 10.65 -15.19
N SER A 105 -14.07 10.23 -16.17
CA SER A 105 -15.53 10.20 -16.03
C SER A 105 -16.02 9.25 -14.93
N ASP A 106 -15.26 8.19 -14.66
CA ASP A 106 -15.66 7.07 -13.80
C ASP A 106 -14.90 7.06 -12.46
N GLY A 107 -14.12 8.11 -12.16
CA GLY A 107 -13.30 8.22 -10.96
C GLY A 107 -11.92 8.83 -11.26
N TYR A 108 -10.86 8.13 -10.87
CA TYR A 108 -9.47 8.58 -10.95
C TYR A 108 -8.58 7.51 -11.59
N THR A 109 -7.74 7.94 -12.53
CA THR A 109 -6.54 7.19 -12.92
C THR A 109 -5.38 7.65 -12.04
N VAL A 110 -4.73 6.68 -11.41
CA VAL A 110 -3.59 6.90 -10.51
C VAL A 110 -2.36 6.22 -11.05
N GLU A 111 -1.24 6.93 -11.08
CA GLU A 111 0.08 6.35 -11.33
C GLU A 111 0.92 6.49 -10.07
N ALA A 112 1.49 5.38 -9.60
CA ALA A 112 2.28 5.36 -8.38
C ALA A 112 3.39 4.32 -8.40
N ASN A 113 4.46 4.59 -7.64
CA ASN A 113 5.53 3.64 -7.42
C ASN A 113 5.16 2.70 -6.27
N VAL A 114 5.30 1.39 -6.50
CA VAL A 114 4.98 0.34 -5.54
C VAL A 114 6.18 -0.59 -5.41
N ILE A 115 6.61 -0.84 -4.17
CA ILE A 115 7.59 -1.87 -3.85
C ILE A 115 6.85 -3.16 -3.49
N TYR A 116 7.29 -4.25 -4.08
CA TYR A 116 6.87 -5.60 -3.74
C TYR A 116 8.11 -6.48 -3.63
N SER A 117 8.29 -7.13 -2.46
CA SER A 117 9.53 -7.85 -2.11
C SER A 117 10.78 -6.96 -2.29
N ASP A 118 11.53 -7.17 -3.37
CA ASP A 118 12.82 -6.58 -3.74
C ASP A 118 12.76 -5.83 -5.08
N SER A 119 11.55 -5.54 -5.56
CA SER A 119 11.28 -5.03 -6.90
C SER A 119 10.41 -3.78 -6.88
N LEU A 120 10.74 -2.82 -7.75
CA LEU A 120 10.06 -1.51 -7.86
C LEU A 120 9.19 -1.54 -9.11
N TYR A 121 7.91 -1.26 -8.94
CA TYR A 121 6.96 -1.19 -10.02
C TYR A 121 6.42 0.23 -10.16
N LEU A 122 6.19 0.65 -11.40
CA LEU A 122 5.26 1.74 -11.70
C LEU A 122 3.91 1.11 -11.99
N ALA A 123 2.97 1.28 -11.06
CA ALA A 123 1.62 0.76 -11.18
C ALA A 123 0.68 1.87 -11.66
N LYS A 124 -0.21 1.51 -12.58
CA LYS A 124 -1.35 2.32 -13.01
C LYS A 124 -2.62 1.69 -12.48
N MET A 125 -3.38 2.45 -11.71
CA MET A 125 -4.60 2.02 -11.05
C MET A 125 -5.78 2.86 -11.53
N LYS A 126 -6.95 2.24 -11.60
CA LYS A 126 -8.23 2.94 -11.75
C LYS A 126 -8.99 2.83 -10.45
N MET A 127 -9.34 3.97 -9.89
CA MET A 127 -10.01 4.07 -8.61
C MET A 127 -11.32 4.84 -8.75
N LYS A 128 -12.35 4.37 -8.05
CA LYS A 128 -13.66 5.01 -7.95
C LYS A 128 -13.73 5.90 -6.71
N GLU A 129 -14.68 6.83 -6.68
CA GLU A 129 -14.90 7.72 -5.53
C GLU A 129 -15.31 6.95 -4.26
N ASP A 130 -15.87 5.74 -4.40
CA ASP A 130 -16.21 4.83 -3.30
C ASP A 130 -14.99 4.10 -2.68
N GLY A 131 -13.79 4.32 -3.23
CA GLY A 131 -12.54 3.72 -2.79
C GLY A 131 -12.21 2.38 -3.45
N PHE A 132 -13.09 1.80 -4.27
CA PHE A 132 -12.73 0.60 -5.01
C PHE A 132 -11.68 0.93 -6.07
N PHE A 133 -10.61 0.13 -6.15
CA PHE A 133 -9.62 0.28 -7.21
C PHE A 133 -9.10 -1.05 -7.76
N ASP A 134 -8.71 -1.01 -9.02
CA ASP A 134 -8.02 -2.10 -9.71
C ASP A 134 -6.69 -1.62 -10.28
N ILE A 135 -5.69 -2.50 -10.23
CA ILE A 135 -4.42 -2.32 -10.93
C ILE A 135 -4.65 -2.69 -12.39
N VAL A 136 -4.52 -1.72 -13.30
CA VAL A 136 -4.77 -1.89 -14.73
C VAL A 136 -3.51 -2.30 -15.48
N SER A 137 -2.36 -1.80 -15.05
CA SER A 137 -1.08 -2.19 -15.60
C SER A 137 0.04 -1.93 -14.61
N GLU A 138 1.10 -2.73 -14.69
CA GLU A 138 2.32 -2.53 -13.93
C GLU A 138 3.53 -2.64 -14.85
N ARG A 139 4.57 -1.88 -14.51
CA ARG A 139 5.86 -1.94 -15.20
C ARG A 139 6.97 -2.03 -14.18
N LEU A 140 7.74 -3.11 -14.23
CA LEU A 140 8.98 -3.24 -13.46
C LEU A 140 9.96 -2.14 -13.85
N LEU A 141 10.45 -1.39 -12.87
CA LEU A 141 11.47 -0.36 -13.03
C LEU A 141 12.85 -0.90 -12.67
N CYS A 142 12.96 -1.65 -11.58
CA CYS A 142 14.20 -2.25 -11.10
C CYS A 142 13.88 -3.44 -10.19
N ASP A 143 14.74 -4.45 -10.20
CA ASP A 143 14.67 -5.65 -9.36
C ASP A 143 15.99 -5.86 -8.58
N GLY A 144 15.95 -6.78 -7.62
CA GLY A 144 17.16 -7.30 -6.97
C GLY A 144 17.85 -6.34 -6.00
N TYR A 145 17.12 -5.41 -5.39
CA TYR A 145 17.67 -4.56 -4.34
C TYR A 145 17.23 -4.98 -2.94
N SER A 146 18.13 -4.81 -1.98
CA SER A 146 17.97 -5.21 -0.58
C SER A 146 16.98 -4.31 0.17
N CYS A 147 15.69 -4.62 0.08
CA CYS A 147 14.65 -3.97 0.89
C CYS A 147 14.22 -4.83 2.08
N LEU A 148 13.87 -4.17 3.18
CA LEU A 148 13.26 -4.85 4.32
C LEU A 148 11.97 -5.53 3.86
N LYS A 149 11.81 -6.82 4.17
CA LYS A 149 10.56 -7.54 3.93
C LYS A 149 9.68 -7.40 5.16
N GLN A 150 8.49 -6.84 4.97
CA GLN A 150 7.47 -6.86 6.01
C GLN A 150 6.61 -8.11 5.79
N ILE A 151 6.60 -9.00 6.78
CA ILE A 151 5.83 -10.24 6.76
C ILE A 151 4.77 -10.12 7.84
N MET A 152 3.50 -10.29 7.47
CA MET A 152 2.40 -10.38 8.41
C MET A 152 2.27 -11.83 8.87
N LEU A 153 2.25 -12.05 10.18
CA LEU A 153 1.90 -13.34 10.76
C LEU A 153 0.37 -13.44 10.77
N LEU A 154 -0.19 -14.28 9.89
CA LEU A 154 -1.63 -14.56 9.79
C LEU A 154 -2.13 -15.47 10.93
#